data_AF-A0A0F2C3G5-F1
#
_entry.id   AF-A0A0F2C3G5-F1
#
_cell.length_a   1.000
_cell.length_b   1.000
_cell.length_c   1.000
_cell.angle_alpha   90.00
_cell.angle_beta   90.00
_cell.angle_gamma   90.00
#
_symmetry.space_group_name_H-M   'P 1'
#
loop_
_entity.id
_entity.type
_entity.pdbx_description
1 polymer ?
#
loop_
_entity_poly.entity_id
_entity_poly.type
_entity_poly.pdbx_seq_one_letter_code
_entity_poly.pdbx_strand_id
1 'polypeptide(L)'
;MAGKADEIGEIAGRAFKDVGHTLKPVAELPTGLMRKQRRNQDDVEENDSADGLFDGGQPTRSGSDARGLTDGGPGHWAESPRRTKGQEYQEFITGVERGTEYRVDGVNFDGYDGTRGVLLDAKDWRDFPPVDRDFWHKGTLNEIDNQVTAADGTPIEWHFSTQSAKSEVDRLLQRNDMVGDITTVFTPVG
;
A
#
# COMPACT_ATOMS: atom_id res chain seq x y z
N MET A 1 -62.22 -16.12 7.67
CA MET A 1 -60.87 -16.22 8.25
C MET A 1 -60.29 -14.82 8.26
N ALA A 2 -59.87 -14.34 9.43
CA ALA A 2 -59.12 -13.10 9.73
C ALA A 2 -59.80 -11.77 9.33
N GLY A 3 -59.73 -10.69 10.10
CA GLY A 3 -58.88 -10.37 11.24
C GLY A 3 -58.61 -8.85 11.20
N LYS A 4 -58.75 -8.21 12.35
CA LYS A 4 -58.74 -6.76 12.60
C LYS A 4 -57.33 -6.28 12.98
N ALA A 5 -56.92 -5.08 12.57
CA ALA A 5 -55.93 -4.17 13.21
C ALA A 5 -55.78 -2.93 12.30
N ASP A 6 -56.17 -1.72 12.72
CA ASP A 6 -55.47 -0.74 13.59
C ASP A 6 -54.49 0.12 12.75
N GLU A 7 -54.64 1.44 12.58
CA GLU A 7 -54.65 2.61 13.48
C GLU A 7 -53.32 3.40 13.35
N ILE A 8 -53.45 4.69 13.00
CA ILE A 8 -52.68 5.90 13.37
C ILE A 8 -51.12 5.95 13.36
N GLY A 9 -50.58 7.10 12.94
CA GLY A 9 -49.28 7.56 13.45
C GLY A 9 -48.45 8.50 12.55
N GLU A 10 -48.93 9.72 12.34
CA GLU A 10 -48.10 10.86 11.92
C GLU A 10 -47.09 11.18 13.04
N ILE A 11 -45.78 11.18 12.75
CA ILE A 11 -44.76 11.79 13.64
C ILE A 11 -43.77 12.59 12.80
N ALA A 12 -43.66 13.84 13.24
CA ALA A 12 -42.98 14.96 12.64
C ALA A 12 -41.46 14.84 12.56
N GLY A 13 -40.91 15.77 11.77
CA GLY A 13 -39.50 15.94 11.49
C GLY A 13 -38.62 16.02 12.72
N ARG A 14 -37.41 15.48 12.57
CA ARG A 14 -36.30 15.73 13.46
C ARG A 14 -35.16 16.34 12.65
N ALA A 15 -35.01 17.65 12.83
CA ALA A 15 -33.83 18.39 12.43
C ALA A 15 -32.60 17.79 13.14
N PHE A 16 -31.58 17.41 12.37
CA PHE A 16 -30.24 17.24 12.90
C PHE A 16 -29.45 18.50 12.61
N LYS A 17 -29.07 19.15 13.71
CA LYS A 17 -28.21 20.32 13.79
C LYS A 17 -26.81 19.96 13.30
N ASP A 18 -26.33 20.80 12.39
CA ASP A 18 -25.04 21.48 12.46
C ASP A 18 -24.01 20.87 13.43
N VAL A 19 -23.04 20.15 12.87
CA VAL A 19 -21.77 19.86 13.54
C VAL A 19 -20.68 20.45 12.65
N GLY A 20 -20.38 21.72 12.91
CA GLY A 20 -19.20 22.39 12.37
C GLY A 20 -17.94 21.62 12.74
N HIS A 21 -17.24 21.09 11.75
CA HIS A 21 -15.85 20.67 11.89
C HIS A 21 -14.96 21.85 11.50
N THR A 22 -14.46 22.54 12.51
CA THR A 22 -13.37 23.51 12.40
C THR A 22 -12.13 22.80 11.87
N LEU A 23 -11.78 23.06 10.61
CA LEU A 23 -10.48 22.72 10.05
C LEU A 23 -9.41 23.54 10.79
N LYS A 24 -8.47 22.85 11.44
CA LYS A 24 -7.26 23.50 11.97
C LYS A 24 -6.34 23.88 10.80
N PRO A 25 -5.75 25.09 10.79
CA PRO A 25 -4.82 25.48 9.74
C PRO A 25 -3.50 24.69 9.84
N VAL A 26 -2.98 24.31 8.67
CA VAL A 26 -1.66 23.69 8.47
C VAL A 26 -0.57 24.67 8.92
N ALA A 27 0.33 24.23 9.78
CA ALA A 27 1.46 25.03 10.24
C ALA A 27 2.49 25.20 9.10
N GLU A 28 2.83 26.46 8.82
CA GLU A 28 3.92 26.85 7.91
C GLU A 28 5.28 26.47 8.51
N LEU A 29 6.15 25.87 7.70
CA LEU A 29 7.55 25.61 8.06
C LEU A 29 8.35 26.93 8.00
N PRO A 30 9.17 27.24 9.02
CA PRO A 30 9.99 28.44 8.99
C PRO A 30 11.15 28.29 7.99
N THR A 31 11.19 29.21 7.04
CA THR A 31 12.36 29.51 6.22
C THR A 31 13.36 30.33 7.06
N GLY A 32 14.62 29.89 7.17
CA GLY A 32 15.61 30.69 7.89
C GLY A 32 16.99 30.08 8.13
N LEU A 33 17.93 30.57 7.31
CA LEU A 33 19.28 31.00 7.70
C LEU A 33 20.44 29.99 7.82
N MET A 34 21.34 30.11 6.83
CA MET A 34 22.76 29.76 6.87
C MET A 34 23.49 30.28 8.13
N ARG A 35 24.38 29.45 8.67
CA ARG A 35 25.61 29.91 9.34
C ARG A 35 26.84 29.23 8.74
N LYS A 36 27.85 30.07 8.50
CA LYS A 36 29.19 29.76 8.01
C LYS A 36 29.97 28.95 9.04
N GLN A 37 30.75 27.97 8.59
CA GLN A 37 32.00 27.58 9.23
C GLN A 37 33.08 27.33 8.17
N ARG A 38 34.22 27.98 8.33
CA ARG A 38 35.44 27.81 7.53
C ARG A 38 36.39 26.87 8.28
N ARG A 39 37.03 25.99 7.50
CA ARG A 39 38.37 25.38 7.61
C ARG A 39 38.69 24.49 8.84
N ASN A 40 39.03 23.22 8.58
CA ASN A 40 40.41 22.82 8.26
C ASN A 40 40.42 21.57 7.36
N GLN A 41 41.24 21.65 6.31
CA GLN A 41 41.78 20.54 5.54
C GLN A 41 42.84 19.83 6.39
N ASP A 42 42.90 18.50 6.33
CA ASP A 42 44.05 17.75 5.82
C ASP A 42 43.64 16.28 5.67
N ASP A 43 44.31 15.60 4.72
CA ASP A 43 44.26 14.17 4.37
C ASP A 43 43.31 13.71 3.24
N VAL A 44 43.72 14.09 2.01
CA VAL A 44 44.02 13.22 0.85
C VAL A 44 43.22 11.92 0.70
N GLU A 45 42.35 11.85 -0.31
CA GLU A 45 42.59 10.98 -1.48
C GLU A 45 41.75 11.43 -2.69
N GLU A 46 42.42 11.34 -3.82
CA GLU A 46 42.13 11.86 -5.15
C GLU A 46 41.04 11.02 -5.84
N ASN A 47 40.01 11.66 -6.38
CA ASN A 47 39.22 11.11 -7.49
C ASN A 47 38.59 12.25 -8.28
N ASP A 48 39.39 12.75 -9.23
CA ASP A 48 38.94 13.64 -10.29
C ASP A 48 38.06 12.87 -11.29
N SER A 49 36.81 13.32 -11.45
CA SER A 49 36.19 13.69 -12.73
C SER A 49 34.66 13.58 -12.67
N ALA A 50 34.06 14.63 -12.10
CA ALA A 50 32.97 15.44 -12.62
C ALA A 50 31.90 14.87 -13.58
N ASP A 51 30.66 15.17 -13.16
CA ASP A 51 29.56 15.77 -13.95
C ASP A 51 28.82 14.94 -15.00
N GLY A 52 27.63 14.48 -14.58
CA GLY A 52 26.58 13.96 -15.45
C GLY A 52 25.20 14.00 -14.77
N LEU A 53 24.65 15.22 -14.68
CA LEU A 53 23.24 15.59 -14.88
C LEU A 53 22.11 14.67 -14.36
N PHE A 54 21.28 15.24 -13.48
CA PHE A 54 19.94 14.76 -13.13
C PHE A 54 19.08 14.47 -14.37
N ASP A 55 18.64 13.21 -14.56
CA ASP A 55 17.37 12.87 -15.21
C ASP A 55 16.86 11.49 -14.75
N GLY A 56 15.69 11.47 -14.09
CA GLY A 56 14.61 10.54 -14.44
C GLY A 56 14.68 9.02 -14.22
N GLY A 57 15.66 8.41 -13.57
CA GLY A 57 15.66 6.94 -13.37
C GLY A 57 16.27 6.48 -12.05
N GLN A 58 15.46 5.87 -11.17
CA GLN A 58 16.02 5.18 -10.00
C GLN A 58 16.87 3.97 -10.46
N PRO A 59 18.11 3.81 -9.95
CA PRO A 59 18.93 2.66 -10.27
C PRO A 59 18.33 1.39 -9.66
N THR A 60 18.24 0.33 -10.46
CA THR A 60 17.92 -1.03 -10.03
C THR A 60 18.90 -1.46 -8.93
N ARG A 61 18.44 -1.47 -7.67
CA ARG A 61 19.26 -1.96 -6.56
C ARG A 61 19.15 -3.47 -6.50
N SER A 62 20.29 -4.14 -6.65
CA SER A 62 20.45 -5.60 -6.59
C SER A 62 19.89 -6.15 -5.27
N GLY A 63 19.22 -7.32 -5.34
CA GLY A 63 18.31 -7.84 -4.31
C GLY A 63 18.90 -8.14 -2.91
N SER A 64 20.20 -8.02 -2.68
CA SER A 64 20.80 -8.10 -1.34
C SER A 64 20.68 -6.79 -0.56
N ASP A 65 20.80 -5.65 -1.24
CA ASP A 65 20.91 -4.33 -0.58
C ASP A 65 19.53 -3.75 -0.24
N ALA A 66 18.48 -4.14 -0.97
CA ALA A 66 17.09 -3.83 -0.64
C ALA A 66 16.59 -4.60 0.61
N ARG A 67 17.07 -5.83 0.82
CA ARG A 67 16.72 -6.63 2.02
C ARG A 67 17.26 -6.00 3.30
N GLY A 68 18.48 -5.47 3.27
CA GLY A 68 19.08 -4.79 4.42
C GLY A 68 18.41 -3.48 4.83
N LEU A 69 17.58 -2.87 3.97
CA LEU A 69 16.81 -1.66 4.26
C LEU A 69 15.38 -1.94 4.77
N THR A 70 15.01 -3.21 4.91
CA THR A 70 13.66 -3.66 5.30
C THR A 70 13.67 -4.54 6.57
N ASP A 71 14.84 -4.67 7.22
CA ASP A 71 14.96 -5.19 8.58
C ASP A 71 14.33 -4.21 9.60
N GLY A 72 13.56 -4.74 10.57
CA GLY A 72 12.92 -3.97 11.64
C GLY A 72 11.40 -3.78 11.53
N GLY A 73 10.76 -4.34 10.49
CA GLY A 73 9.30 -4.42 10.39
C GLY A 73 8.68 -5.57 11.20
N PRO A 74 7.37 -5.83 11.05
CA PRO A 74 6.62 -6.84 11.83
C PRO A 74 6.91 -8.29 11.42
N GLY A 75 7.71 -8.50 10.38
CA GLY A 75 7.98 -9.80 9.78
C GLY A 75 9.44 -10.05 9.43
N HIS A 76 9.66 -11.05 8.57
CA HIS A 76 10.97 -11.43 8.07
C HIS A 76 10.88 -11.88 6.61
N TRP A 77 11.97 -11.71 5.85
CA TRP A 77 12.07 -12.28 4.51
C TRP A 77 12.22 -13.79 4.56
N ALA A 78 11.42 -14.50 3.76
CA ALA A 78 11.47 -15.94 3.62
C ALA A 78 11.51 -16.34 2.14
N GLU A 79 12.12 -17.50 1.85
CA GLU A 79 12.06 -18.06 0.50
C GLU A 79 10.62 -18.38 0.10
N SER A 80 10.26 -18.04 -1.14
CA SER A 80 8.94 -18.25 -1.71
C SER A 80 9.05 -18.92 -3.08
N PRO A 81 8.09 -19.77 -3.50
CA PRO A 81 8.07 -20.33 -4.85
C PRO A 81 8.15 -19.23 -5.92
N ARG A 82 9.03 -19.40 -6.90
CA ARG A 82 9.08 -18.52 -8.07
C ARG A 82 7.90 -18.83 -8.99
N ARG A 83 6.94 -17.92 -9.06
CA ARG A 83 5.84 -17.93 -10.04
C ARG A 83 6.23 -17.04 -11.21
N THR A 84 5.95 -17.46 -12.44
CA THR A 84 6.31 -16.70 -13.66
C THR A 84 5.32 -15.58 -13.96
N LYS A 85 4.03 -15.77 -13.67
CA LYS A 85 3.02 -14.73 -13.89
C LYS A 85 3.14 -13.64 -12.83
N GLY A 86 3.15 -12.38 -13.26
CA GLY A 86 3.19 -11.21 -12.37
C GLY A 86 4.56 -10.91 -11.76
N GLN A 87 5.62 -11.64 -12.12
CA GLN A 87 6.96 -11.47 -11.55
C GLN A 87 7.49 -10.05 -11.75
N GLU A 88 7.53 -9.57 -12.99
CA GLU A 88 8.07 -8.24 -13.32
C GLU A 88 7.32 -7.13 -12.58
N TYR A 89 6.00 -7.28 -12.45
CA TYR A 89 5.19 -6.31 -11.74
C TYR A 89 5.46 -6.32 -10.24
N GLN A 90 5.59 -7.51 -9.64
CA GLN A 90 5.97 -7.63 -8.23
C GLN A 90 7.32 -6.99 -7.96
N GLU A 91 8.35 -7.33 -8.74
CA GLU A 91 9.69 -6.75 -8.59
C GLU A 91 9.68 -5.23 -8.77
N PHE A 92 8.85 -4.72 -9.70
CA PHE A 92 8.65 -3.28 -9.88
C PHE A 92 8.02 -2.59 -8.66
N ILE A 93 7.02 -3.21 -8.03
CA ILE A 93 6.35 -2.65 -6.84
C ILE A 93 7.24 -2.73 -5.60
N THR A 94 7.93 -3.85 -5.39
CA THR A 94 8.63 -4.13 -4.14
C THR A 94 10.09 -3.71 -4.16
N GLY A 95 10.69 -3.60 -5.36
CA GLY A 95 12.13 -3.44 -5.53
C GLY A 95 12.95 -4.67 -5.10
N VAL A 96 12.30 -5.81 -4.86
CA VAL A 96 12.93 -7.06 -4.40
C VAL A 96 12.76 -8.14 -5.45
N GLU A 97 13.88 -8.77 -5.83
CA GLU A 97 13.91 -9.88 -6.79
C GLU A 97 13.01 -11.05 -6.34
N ARG A 98 12.31 -11.68 -7.29
CA ARG A 98 11.42 -12.80 -7.00
C ARG A 98 12.17 -14.02 -6.46
N GLY A 99 11.48 -14.72 -5.57
CA GLY A 99 12.02 -15.88 -4.85
C GLY A 99 12.09 -15.66 -3.35
N THR A 100 11.74 -14.45 -2.90
CA THR A 100 11.46 -14.16 -1.50
C THR A 100 10.20 -13.32 -1.35
N GLU A 101 9.48 -13.56 -0.25
CA GLU A 101 8.30 -12.81 0.19
C GLU A 101 8.52 -12.37 1.65
N TYR A 102 7.88 -11.28 2.06
CA TYR A 102 7.94 -10.77 3.43
C TYR A 102 6.86 -11.44 4.25
N ARG A 103 7.23 -12.16 5.31
CA ARG A 103 6.32 -13.00 6.08
C ARG A 103 6.01 -12.39 7.44
N VAL A 104 4.72 -12.15 7.70
CA VAL A 104 4.18 -11.61 8.97
C VAL A 104 3.16 -12.61 9.50
N ASP A 105 3.33 -13.06 10.74
CA ASP A 105 2.45 -14.04 11.41
C ASP A 105 2.00 -15.21 10.51
N GLY A 106 2.93 -15.77 9.74
CA GLY A 106 2.66 -16.90 8.86
C GLY A 106 2.07 -16.55 7.50
N VAL A 107 1.61 -15.32 7.27
CA VAL A 107 1.07 -14.78 6.00
C VAL A 107 2.17 -14.10 5.20
N ASN A 108 2.14 -14.29 3.88
CA ASN A 108 3.11 -13.69 2.97
C ASN A 108 2.57 -12.39 2.36
N PHE A 109 3.47 -11.43 2.23
CA PHE A 109 3.34 -10.19 1.48
C PHE A 109 4.44 -10.16 0.43
N ASP A 110 4.20 -9.49 -0.70
CA ASP A 110 5.18 -9.41 -1.76
C ASP A 110 6.40 -8.57 -1.36
N GLY A 111 6.20 -7.60 -0.47
CA GLY A 111 7.29 -6.86 0.15
C GLY A 111 6.91 -6.00 1.35
N TYR A 112 7.87 -5.23 1.82
CA TYR A 112 7.71 -4.29 2.93
C TYR A 112 8.49 -3.01 2.64
N ASP A 113 7.83 -1.86 2.71
CA ASP A 113 8.47 -0.55 2.66
C ASP A 113 8.88 -0.13 4.06
N GLY A 114 10.13 -0.37 4.43
CA GLY A 114 10.66 -0.03 5.76
C GLY A 114 10.74 1.48 6.04
N THR A 115 10.71 2.34 5.02
CA THR A 115 10.72 3.79 5.22
C THR A 115 9.33 4.29 5.62
N ARG A 116 8.28 3.72 5.02
CA ARG A 116 6.88 4.08 5.31
C ARG A 116 6.24 3.20 6.38
N GLY A 117 6.83 2.05 6.70
CA GLY A 117 6.25 1.05 7.59
C GLY A 117 5.03 0.38 6.98
N VAL A 118 5.04 0.07 5.69
CA VAL A 118 3.87 -0.43 4.93
C VAL A 118 4.15 -1.80 4.31
N LEU A 119 3.22 -2.74 4.46
CA LEU A 119 3.24 -4.04 3.79
C LEU A 119 2.70 -3.91 2.36
N LEU A 120 3.39 -4.51 1.39
CA LEU A 120 3.11 -4.34 -0.03
C LEU A 120 2.63 -5.65 -0.66
N ASP A 121 1.65 -5.55 -1.54
CA ASP A 121 1.16 -6.64 -2.37
C ASP A 121 0.95 -6.17 -3.82
N ALA A 122 1.43 -6.93 -4.81
CA ALA A 122 1.43 -6.58 -6.21
C ALA A 122 0.42 -7.44 -6.99
N LYS A 123 -0.69 -6.83 -7.39
CA LYS A 123 -1.78 -7.47 -8.12
C LYS A 123 -1.65 -7.21 -9.62
N ASP A 124 -0.88 -8.05 -10.30
CA ASP A 124 -0.78 -8.01 -11.76
C ASP A 124 -2.00 -8.62 -12.45
N TRP A 125 -3.08 -7.85 -12.51
CA TRP A 125 -4.41 -8.28 -12.92
C TRP A 125 -4.83 -7.65 -14.25
N ARG A 126 -3.95 -7.73 -15.25
CA ARG A 126 -4.24 -7.27 -16.63
C ARG A 126 -5.33 -8.09 -17.31
N ASP A 127 -5.44 -9.39 -16.99
CA ASP A 127 -6.45 -10.31 -17.56
C ASP A 127 -7.73 -10.41 -16.71
N PHE A 128 -8.08 -9.35 -15.98
CA PHE A 128 -9.17 -9.32 -15.00
C PHE A 128 -10.50 -8.80 -15.58
N PRO A 129 -11.69 -9.26 -15.09
CA PRO A 129 -11.92 -10.32 -14.10
C PRO A 129 -11.86 -11.74 -14.68
N PRO A 130 -11.56 -12.76 -13.85
CA PRO A 130 -11.71 -14.15 -14.25
C PRO A 130 -13.18 -14.51 -14.52
N VAL A 131 -13.39 -15.63 -15.22
CA VAL A 131 -14.72 -16.12 -15.65
C VAL A 131 -15.67 -16.39 -14.48
N ASP A 132 -15.15 -16.85 -13.34
CA ASP A 132 -15.92 -17.02 -12.09
C ASP A 132 -15.66 -15.86 -11.14
N ARG A 133 -16.58 -14.89 -11.15
CA ARG A 133 -16.47 -13.66 -10.36
C ARG A 133 -16.73 -13.89 -8.87
N ASP A 134 -17.67 -14.76 -8.52
CA ASP A 134 -18.07 -14.98 -7.12
C ASP A 134 -16.98 -15.74 -6.36
N PHE A 135 -16.39 -16.77 -6.99
CA PHE A 135 -15.24 -17.47 -6.44
C PHE A 135 -14.07 -16.50 -6.21
N TRP A 136 -13.81 -15.60 -7.17
CA TRP A 136 -12.78 -14.60 -7.04
C TRP A 136 -13.08 -13.58 -5.93
N HIS A 137 -14.31 -13.06 -5.83
CA HIS A 137 -14.74 -12.17 -4.75
C HIS A 137 -14.48 -12.78 -3.38
N LYS A 138 -14.88 -14.04 -3.17
CA LYS A 138 -14.65 -14.76 -1.92
C LYS A 138 -13.16 -14.94 -1.64
N GLY A 139 -12.37 -15.31 -2.65
CA GLY A 139 -10.92 -15.47 -2.53
C GLY A 139 -10.23 -14.18 -2.12
N THR A 140 -10.55 -13.06 -2.77
CA THR A 140 -9.98 -11.75 -2.48
C THR A 140 -10.36 -11.26 -1.08
N LEU A 141 -11.62 -11.38 -0.66
CA LEU A 141 -12.02 -10.99 0.70
C LEU A 141 -11.30 -11.82 1.77
N ASN A 142 -11.17 -13.13 1.54
CA ASN A 142 -10.44 -14.00 2.45
C ASN A 142 -8.94 -13.66 2.50
N GLU A 143 -8.32 -13.30 1.37
CA GLU A 143 -6.92 -12.87 1.34
C GLU A 143 -6.73 -11.58 2.14
N ILE A 144 -7.60 -10.59 1.95
CA ILE A 144 -7.57 -9.32 2.67
C ILE A 144 -7.74 -9.54 4.18
N ASP A 145 -8.75 -10.31 4.59
CA ASP A 145 -9.03 -10.60 6.02
C ASP A 145 -7.83 -11.27 6.72
N ASN A 146 -7.21 -12.26 6.06
CA ASN A 146 -6.03 -12.93 6.60
C ASN A 146 -4.82 -11.98 6.72
N GLN A 147 -4.61 -11.12 5.71
CA GLN A 147 -3.52 -10.14 5.74
C GLN A 147 -3.74 -9.06 6.80
N VAL A 148 -4.95 -8.52 6.91
CA VAL A 148 -5.32 -7.52 7.93
C VAL A 148 -5.10 -8.08 9.33
N THR A 149 -5.52 -9.33 9.55
CA THR A 149 -5.30 -10.03 10.82
C THR A 149 -3.82 -10.20 11.12
N ALA A 150 -3.03 -10.68 10.15
CA ALA A 150 -1.59 -10.90 10.34
C ALA A 150 -0.79 -9.60 10.50
N ALA A 151 -1.22 -8.51 9.87
CA ALA A 151 -0.52 -7.22 9.91
C ALA A 151 -0.59 -6.53 11.27
N ASP A 152 -1.56 -6.88 12.13
CA ASP A 152 -1.75 -6.37 13.49
C ASP A 152 -1.61 -4.83 13.58
N GLY A 153 -2.32 -4.12 12.70
CA GLY A 153 -2.32 -2.66 12.62
C GLY A 153 -1.19 -2.04 11.78
N THR A 154 -0.27 -2.84 11.23
CA THR A 154 0.67 -2.38 10.19
C THR A 154 -0.12 -2.05 8.91
N PRO A 155 0.05 -0.85 8.32
CA PRO A 155 -0.65 -0.50 7.08
C PRO A 155 -0.31 -1.45 5.93
N ILE A 156 -1.31 -1.74 5.09
CA ILE A 156 -1.19 -2.59 3.90
C ILE A 156 -1.54 -1.77 2.65
N GLU A 157 -0.73 -1.90 1.60
CA GLU A 157 -0.99 -1.36 0.27
C GLU A 157 -1.04 -2.46 -0.77
N TRP A 158 -2.16 -2.54 -1.49
CA TRP A 158 -2.30 -3.35 -2.69
C TRP A 158 -2.14 -2.48 -3.93
N HIS A 159 -1.11 -2.78 -4.72
CA HIS A 159 -0.85 -2.12 -6.00
C HIS A 159 -1.43 -2.93 -7.15
N PHE A 160 -2.23 -2.28 -8.00
CA PHE A 160 -2.91 -2.91 -9.12
C PHE A 160 -2.34 -2.42 -10.45
N SER A 161 -2.07 -3.35 -11.36
CA SER A 161 -1.56 -3.01 -12.70
C SER A 161 -2.62 -2.39 -13.62
N THR A 162 -3.91 -2.45 -13.25
CA THR A 162 -5.01 -1.80 -13.99
C THR A 162 -5.95 -1.02 -13.07
N GLN A 163 -6.45 0.12 -13.55
CA GLN A 163 -7.46 0.92 -12.84
C GLN A 163 -8.77 0.15 -12.64
N SER A 164 -9.13 -0.71 -13.60
CA SER A 164 -10.36 -1.53 -13.53
C SER A 164 -10.32 -2.52 -12.36
N ALA A 165 -9.20 -3.24 -12.20
CA ALA A 165 -8.98 -4.16 -11.09
C ALA A 165 -9.07 -3.46 -9.73
N LYS A 166 -8.35 -2.34 -9.57
CA LYS A 166 -8.43 -1.50 -8.37
C LYS A 166 -9.87 -1.11 -8.05
N SER A 167 -10.59 -0.60 -9.05
CA SER A 167 -11.96 -0.10 -8.88
C SER A 167 -12.94 -1.21 -8.48
N GLU A 168 -12.72 -2.45 -8.92
CA GLU A 168 -13.55 -3.58 -8.50
C GLU A 168 -13.25 -4.01 -7.06
N VAL A 169 -11.99 -3.98 -6.63
CA VAL A 169 -11.63 -4.22 -5.22
C VAL A 169 -12.18 -3.11 -4.32
N ASP A 170 -12.13 -1.84 -4.74
CA ASP A 170 -12.74 -0.73 -4.00
C ASP A 170 -14.24 -0.99 -3.74
N ARG A 171 -14.97 -1.49 -4.76
CA ARG A 171 -16.39 -1.86 -4.61
C ARG A 171 -16.59 -3.09 -3.73
N LEU A 172 -15.63 -4.02 -3.67
CA LEU A 172 -15.70 -5.14 -2.75
C LEU A 172 -15.53 -4.68 -1.31
N LEU A 173 -14.52 -3.87 -1.04
CA LEU A 173 -14.29 -3.29 0.29
C LEU A 173 -15.53 -2.51 0.75
N GLN A 174 -16.10 -1.66 -0.12
CA GLN A 174 -17.30 -0.89 0.19
C GLN A 174 -18.52 -1.77 0.50
N ARG A 175 -18.73 -2.87 -0.23
CA ARG A 175 -19.91 -3.75 -0.03
C ARG A 175 -19.82 -4.64 1.21
N ASN A 176 -18.63 -4.80 1.77
CA ASN A 176 -18.38 -5.69 2.91
C ASN A 176 -17.95 -4.93 4.17
N ASP A 177 -18.12 -3.59 4.19
CA ASP A 177 -17.73 -2.72 5.31
C ASP A 177 -16.24 -2.80 5.69
N MET A 178 -15.37 -3.09 4.71
CA MET A 178 -13.90 -3.23 4.86
C MET A 178 -13.13 -2.01 4.33
N VAL A 179 -13.80 -0.87 4.16
CA VAL A 179 -13.14 0.35 3.66
C VAL A 179 -12.13 0.84 4.68
N GLY A 180 -10.87 0.92 4.27
CA GLY A 180 -9.76 1.35 5.12
C GLY A 180 -8.93 0.20 5.69
N ASP A 181 -9.38 -1.06 5.56
CA ASP A 181 -8.62 -2.23 5.99
C ASP A 181 -7.32 -2.40 5.21
N ILE A 182 -7.36 -2.04 3.91
CA ILE A 182 -6.18 -1.90 3.05
C ILE A 182 -6.29 -0.61 2.23
N THR A 183 -5.14 -0.09 1.80
CA THR A 183 -5.09 0.97 0.80
C THR A 183 -4.92 0.36 -0.59
N THR A 184 -5.80 0.73 -1.52
CA THR A 184 -5.70 0.30 -2.92
C THR A 184 -5.03 1.39 -3.76
N VAL A 185 -4.04 1.02 -4.57
CA VAL A 185 -3.25 1.95 -5.39
C VAL A 185 -3.24 1.47 -6.84
N PHE A 186 -3.55 2.34 -7.80
CA PHE A 186 -3.31 2.03 -9.21
C PHE A 186 -1.87 2.43 -9.55
N THR A 187 -1.06 1.47 -9.96
CA THR A 187 0.34 1.72 -10.36
C THR A 187 0.58 1.06 -11.72
N PRO A 188 0.46 1.82 -12.82
CA PRO A 188 0.65 1.27 -14.16
C PRO A 188 2.11 0.93 -14.40
N VAL A 189 2.33 -0.22 -15.04
CA VAL A 189 3.60 -0.51 -15.73
C VAL A 189 3.50 0.10 -17.13
N GLY A 190 4.52 0.88 -17.49
CA GLY A 190 4.62 1.58 -18.79
C GLY A 190 4.84 0.66 -19.97
#